data_AF-A0A1X4HT17-F1
#
_entry.id   AF-A0A1X4HT17-F1
#
_cell.length_a   1.000
_cell.length_b   1.000
_cell.length_c   1.000
_cell.angle_alpha   90.00
_cell.angle_beta   90.00
_cell.angle_gamma   90.00
#
_symmetry.space_group_name_H-M   'P 1'
#
loop_
_entity.id
_entity.type
_entity.pdbx_description
1 polymer ?
#
loop_
_entity_poly.entity_id
_entity_poly.type
_entity_poly.pdbx_seq_one_letter_code
_entity_poly.pdbx_strand_id
1 'polypeptide(L)'
;MSSENGQSDGGAEGAPPEQLALIRESVRKAKAPRAKPRTWRGAALAGELPVARVLVDKGVLHLDRYFDYAVPAELDADAQPGVRVRVRFGAGRHRVREGRREGGGLIDGFLVERLAESDYSGPLAALAQVVSPEPVLDEELLGLARAVADRYAGSLADVLQLAVPPRNAR
;
A
#
# COMPACT_ATOMS: atom_id res chain seq x y z
N MET A 1 65.37 -18.82 17.67
CA MET A 1 65.60 -19.82 16.60
C MET A 1 64.25 -20.22 16.04
N SER A 2 64.09 -19.98 14.74
CA SER A 2 63.20 -20.61 13.74
C SER A 2 61.78 -21.07 14.15
N SER A 3 60.76 -20.49 13.53
CA SER A 3 59.99 -21.20 12.48
C SER A 3 59.01 -20.26 11.77
N GLU A 4 59.20 -20.17 10.46
CA GLU A 4 58.30 -19.61 9.46
C GLU A 4 56.97 -20.38 9.41
N ASN A 5 55.88 -19.67 9.13
CA ASN A 5 54.72 -20.26 8.45
C ASN A 5 54.39 -19.35 7.27
N GLY A 6 54.66 -19.87 6.07
CA GLY A 6 54.53 -19.18 4.80
C GLY A 6 53.10 -18.82 4.45
N GLN A 7 52.89 -17.55 4.12
CA GLN A 7 51.75 -17.08 3.36
C GLN A 7 51.98 -17.46 1.89
N SER A 8 51.23 -18.43 1.36
CA SER A 8 51.20 -18.66 -0.09
C SER A 8 50.24 -17.65 -0.71
N ASP A 9 50.82 -16.74 -1.50
CA ASP A 9 50.12 -15.85 -2.44
C ASP A 9 49.26 -16.66 -3.41
N GLY A 10 47.94 -16.56 -3.23
CA GLY A 10 46.94 -16.96 -4.21
C GLY A 10 46.23 -15.71 -4.71
N GLY A 11 46.80 -15.07 -5.73
CA GLY A 11 46.26 -13.88 -6.36
C GLY A 11 44.84 -14.09 -6.88
N ALA A 12 43.90 -13.37 -6.27
CA ALA A 12 42.62 -13.00 -6.85
C ALA A 12 42.25 -11.61 -6.34
N GLU A 13 43.15 -10.64 -6.53
CA GLU A 13 42.83 -9.23 -6.40
C GLU A 13 41.87 -8.81 -7.52
N GLY A 14 40.70 -8.31 -7.13
CA GLY A 14 40.11 -7.15 -7.82
C GLY A 14 39.14 -7.38 -8.98
N ALA A 15 38.74 -8.60 -9.33
CA ALA A 15 37.65 -8.79 -10.29
C ALA A 15 36.29 -8.61 -9.58
N PRO A 16 35.47 -7.58 -9.89
CA PRO A 16 34.11 -7.54 -9.39
C PRO A 16 33.39 -8.81 -9.87
N PRO A 17 32.54 -9.46 -9.06
CA PRO A 17 31.90 -10.73 -9.44
C PRO A 17 31.18 -10.55 -10.77
N GLU A 18 31.73 -11.13 -11.84
CA GLU A 18 31.33 -10.90 -13.23
C GLU A 18 29.85 -11.27 -13.46
N GLN A 19 29.37 -12.24 -12.68
CA GLN A 19 27.98 -12.67 -12.67
C GLN A 19 27.02 -11.55 -12.23
N LEU A 20 27.42 -10.66 -11.31
CA LEU A 20 26.62 -9.49 -10.94
C LEU A 20 26.70 -8.38 -12.00
N ALA A 21 27.79 -8.28 -12.74
CA ALA A 21 27.91 -7.32 -13.84
C ALA A 21 26.95 -7.66 -14.99
N LEU A 22 26.87 -8.94 -15.37
CA LEU A 22 25.93 -9.44 -16.39
C LEU A 22 24.46 -9.24 -15.99
N ILE A 23 24.12 -9.45 -14.72
CA ILE A 23 22.77 -9.18 -14.19
C ILE A 23 22.47 -7.68 -14.22
N ARG A 24 23.41 -6.82 -13.83
CA ARG A 24 23.23 -5.36 -13.84
C ARG A 24 23.07 -4.81 -15.26
N GLU A 25 23.81 -5.32 -16.24
CA GLU A 25 23.64 -4.92 -17.65
C GLU A 25 22.30 -5.40 -18.22
N SER A 26 21.89 -6.63 -17.90
CA SER A 26 20.59 -7.18 -18.31
C SER A 26 19.43 -6.38 -17.72
N VAL A 27 19.51 -6.01 -16.45
CA VAL A 27 18.53 -5.15 -15.75
C VAL A 27 18.55 -3.72 -16.30
N ARG A 28 19.70 -3.17 -16.71
CA ARG A 28 19.76 -1.85 -17.38
C ARG A 28 19.16 -1.87 -18.78
N LYS A 29 19.38 -2.93 -19.55
CA LYS A 29 18.83 -3.11 -20.91
C LYS A 29 17.32 -3.36 -20.88
N ALA A 30 16.84 -4.09 -19.88
CA ALA A 30 15.42 -4.20 -19.59
C ALA A 30 14.91 -2.87 -19.01
N LYS A 31 14.53 -1.93 -19.87
CA LYS A 31 13.70 -0.77 -19.49
C LYS A 31 12.29 -1.25 -19.12
N ALA A 32 12.18 -2.01 -18.04
CA ALA A 32 10.91 -2.25 -17.39
C ALA A 32 10.42 -0.90 -16.81
N PRO A 33 9.13 -0.57 -16.96
CA PRO A 33 8.59 0.65 -16.37
C PRO A 33 8.88 0.65 -14.87
N ARG A 34 9.41 1.77 -14.35
CA ARG A 34 9.64 1.93 -12.90
C ARG A 34 8.33 1.70 -12.16
N ALA A 35 8.37 0.95 -11.07
CA ALA A 35 7.21 0.73 -10.22
C ALA A 35 6.63 2.07 -9.74
N LYS A 36 5.29 2.20 -9.77
CA LYS A 36 4.58 3.41 -9.34
C LYS A 36 4.99 3.80 -7.90
N PRO A 37 5.16 5.10 -7.60
CA PRO A 37 5.62 5.55 -6.29
C PRO A 37 4.56 5.29 -5.22
N ARG A 38 4.92 4.54 -4.17
CA ARG A 38 3.96 4.16 -3.11
C ARG A 38 3.62 5.27 -2.12
N THR A 39 4.34 6.39 -2.14
CA THR A 39 4.20 7.50 -1.17
C THR A 39 3.58 8.76 -1.78
N TRP A 40 3.42 8.86 -3.10
CA TRP A 40 2.77 9.98 -3.81
C TRP A 40 3.13 11.38 -3.27
N ARG A 41 4.40 11.60 -2.92
CA ARG A 41 4.91 12.90 -2.46
C ARG A 41 4.74 13.94 -3.57
N GLY A 42 4.21 15.11 -3.24
CA GLY A 42 3.94 16.20 -4.20
C GLY A 42 2.97 15.89 -5.35
N ALA A 43 2.38 14.69 -5.43
CA ALA A 43 1.47 14.33 -6.52
C ALA A 43 0.21 15.22 -6.52
N ALA A 44 -0.30 15.58 -7.70
CA ALA A 44 -1.59 16.24 -7.81
C ALA A 44 -2.72 15.34 -7.31
N LEU A 45 -3.78 15.93 -6.75
CA LEU A 45 -4.99 15.20 -6.36
C LEU A 45 -5.90 15.01 -7.58
N ALA A 46 -6.79 14.02 -7.50
CA ALA A 46 -7.91 13.88 -8.44
C ALA A 46 -8.71 15.19 -8.54
N GLY A 47 -9.18 15.51 -9.75
CA GLY A 47 -9.92 16.76 -9.99
C GLY A 47 -11.32 16.74 -9.39
N GLU A 48 -11.94 15.57 -9.34
CA GLU A 48 -13.26 15.34 -8.75
C GLU A 48 -13.19 14.30 -7.64
N LEU A 49 -13.96 14.53 -6.58
CA LEU A 49 -14.05 13.65 -5.41
C LEU A 49 -12.67 13.19 -4.90
N PRO A 50 -11.76 14.10 -4.50
CA PRO A 50 -10.35 13.80 -4.23
C PRO A 50 -10.12 12.99 -2.95
N VAL A 51 -11.17 12.64 -2.21
CA VAL A 51 -11.09 11.88 -0.97
C VAL A 51 -11.66 10.47 -1.21
N ALA A 52 -10.93 9.46 -0.77
CA ALA A 52 -11.38 8.07 -0.72
C ALA A 52 -11.61 7.66 0.73
N ARG A 53 -12.83 7.25 1.04
CA ARG A 53 -13.17 6.62 2.31
C ARG A 53 -12.86 5.13 2.20
N VAL A 54 -11.95 4.65 3.04
CA VAL A 54 -11.39 3.29 2.96
C VAL A 54 -11.69 2.53 4.23
N LEU A 55 -12.19 1.30 4.08
CA LEU A 55 -12.12 0.30 5.12
C LEU A 55 -10.74 -0.34 5.10
N VAL A 56 -10.00 -0.20 6.20
CA VAL A 56 -8.68 -0.81 6.36
C VAL A 56 -8.85 -2.24 6.84
N ASP A 57 -8.18 -3.18 6.18
CA ASP A 57 -8.28 -4.61 6.46
C ASP A 57 -7.48 -4.99 7.72
N LYS A 58 -7.99 -4.54 8.88
CA LYS A 58 -7.38 -4.78 10.18
C LYS A 58 -8.45 -5.09 11.22
N GLY A 59 -8.55 -6.37 11.58
CA GLY A 59 -9.52 -6.97 12.48
C GLY A 59 -9.44 -6.60 13.96
N VAL A 60 -9.40 -5.31 14.30
CA VAL A 60 -9.42 -4.87 15.70
C VAL A 60 -10.57 -3.91 15.91
N LEU A 61 -11.40 -4.18 16.92
CA LEU A 61 -12.67 -3.47 17.14
C LEU A 61 -12.53 -1.95 17.26
N HIS A 62 -11.47 -1.46 17.92
CA HIS A 62 -11.22 -0.02 18.06
C HIS A 62 -10.87 0.68 16.74
N LEU A 63 -10.66 -0.08 15.66
CA LEU A 63 -10.43 0.40 14.30
C LEU A 63 -11.54 0.00 13.33
N ASP A 64 -12.67 -0.53 13.80
CA ASP A 64 -13.82 -0.87 12.95
C ASP A 64 -14.59 0.39 12.52
N ARG A 65 -13.95 1.15 11.63
CA ARG A 65 -14.45 2.39 11.06
C ARG A 65 -13.76 2.65 9.73
N TYR A 66 -14.27 3.61 9.01
CA TYR A 66 -13.62 4.07 7.79
C TYR A 66 -12.55 5.13 8.07
N PHE A 67 -11.61 5.23 7.14
CA PHE A 67 -10.50 6.16 7.18
C PHE A 67 -10.39 6.87 5.83
N ASP A 68 -10.26 8.18 5.88
CA ASP A 68 -10.19 8.99 4.68
C ASP A 68 -8.74 9.11 4.19
N TYR A 69 -8.58 9.03 2.87
CA TYR A 69 -7.31 9.11 2.15
C TYR A 69 -7.44 10.07 0.98
N ALA A 70 -6.36 10.78 0.66
CA ALA A 70 -6.29 11.60 -0.53
C ALA A 70 -6.04 10.71 -1.76
N VAL A 71 -6.79 10.93 -2.84
CA VAL A 71 -6.65 10.21 -4.11
C VAL A 71 -5.71 10.99 -5.03
N PRO A 72 -4.52 10.44 -5.36
CA PRO A 72 -3.66 11.02 -6.39
C PRO A 72 -4.35 10.99 -7.76
N ALA A 73 -4.13 12.01 -8.60
CA ALA A 73 -4.71 12.11 -9.93
C ALA A 73 -4.43 10.88 -10.81
N GLU A 74 -3.26 10.27 -10.67
CA GLU A 74 -2.89 9.05 -11.41
C GLU A 74 -3.68 7.80 -11.00
N LEU A 75 -4.34 7.83 -9.85
CA LEU A 75 -5.20 6.74 -9.38
C LEU A 75 -6.69 7.05 -9.57
N ASP A 76 -7.04 8.23 -10.09
CA ASP A 76 -8.41 8.74 -10.10
C ASP A 76 -9.39 7.80 -10.80
N ALA A 77 -9.05 7.38 -12.03
CA ALA A 77 -9.87 6.49 -12.83
C ALA A 77 -10.06 5.10 -12.20
N ASP A 78 -9.00 4.55 -11.60
CA ASP A 78 -9.01 3.20 -11.02
C ASP A 78 -9.62 3.15 -9.61
N ALA A 79 -9.57 4.26 -8.87
CA ALA A 79 -10.02 4.36 -7.48
C ALA A 79 -11.54 4.54 -7.39
N GLN A 80 -12.28 3.49 -7.76
CA GLN A 80 -13.74 3.44 -7.69
C GLN A 80 -14.24 2.73 -6.42
N PRO A 81 -15.47 2.99 -5.95
CA PRO A 81 -16.07 2.23 -4.86
C PRO A 81 -16.06 0.72 -5.13
N GLY A 82 -15.81 -0.06 -4.08
CA GLY A 82 -15.75 -1.52 -4.10
C GLY A 82 -14.40 -2.13 -4.50
N VAL A 83 -13.45 -1.33 -4.98
CA VAL A 83 -12.13 -1.85 -5.39
C VAL A 83 -11.21 -2.14 -4.21
N ARG A 84 -10.33 -3.13 -4.37
CA ARG A 84 -9.25 -3.39 -3.41
C ARG A 84 -8.14 -2.35 -3.56
N VAL A 85 -7.71 -1.80 -2.44
CA VAL A 85 -6.65 -0.80 -2.36
C VAL A 85 -5.57 -1.20 -1.37
N ARG A 86 -4.41 -0.55 -1.46
CA ARG A 86 -3.42 -0.53 -0.39
C ARG A 86 -3.27 0.88 0.12
N VAL A 87 -3.20 1.00 1.43
CA VAL A 87 -3.04 2.26 2.14
C VAL A 87 -1.90 2.19 3.12
N ARG A 88 -1.33 3.35 3.44
CA ARG A 88 -0.41 3.46 4.57
C ARG A 88 -1.22 3.65 5.85
N PHE A 89 -1.00 2.78 6.83
CA PHE A 89 -1.73 2.77 8.08
C PHE A 89 -0.80 2.67 9.30
N GLY A 90 -1.22 3.26 10.43
CA GLY A 90 -0.47 3.21 11.70
C GLY A 90 0.61 4.28 11.86
N ALA A 91 0.64 5.29 10.99
CA ALA A 91 1.74 6.23 10.88
C ALA A 91 1.86 7.32 11.97
N GLY A 92 1.20 7.31 13.12
CA GLY A 92 1.20 8.44 14.08
C GLY A 92 0.75 9.80 13.49
N ARG A 93 0.40 10.81 14.29
CA ARG A 93 -0.03 12.12 13.74
C ARG A 93 1.15 13.06 13.39
N HIS A 94 2.32 12.81 13.97
CA HIS A 94 3.47 13.73 13.89
C HIS A 94 4.32 13.61 12.63
N ARG A 95 4.04 12.63 11.76
CA ARG A 95 4.78 12.44 10.50
C ARG A 95 4.00 13.04 9.35
N VAL A 96 4.14 14.34 9.18
CA VAL A 96 3.55 15.09 8.07
C VAL A 96 4.67 15.69 7.25
N ARG A 97 4.65 15.47 5.94
CA ARG A 97 5.58 16.08 4.97
C ARG A 97 4.78 16.59 3.79
N GLU A 98 5.05 17.83 3.37
CA GLU A 98 4.37 18.46 2.23
C GLU A 98 2.83 18.40 2.35
N GLY A 99 2.29 18.63 3.55
CA GLY A 99 0.84 18.61 3.81
C GLY A 99 0.18 17.22 3.79
N ARG A 100 0.96 16.13 3.64
CA ARG A 100 0.45 14.76 3.68
C ARG A 100 1.01 13.96 4.84
N ARG A 101 0.18 13.06 5.37
CA ARG A 101 0.61 12.12 6.41
C ARG A 101 1.46 11.00 5.81
N GLU A 102 2.63 10.76 6.39
CA GLU A 102 3.59 9.76 5.93
C GLU A 102 3.99 8.76 7.02
N GLY A 103 4.45 7.58 6.60
CA GLY A 103 4.88 6.49 7.48
C GLY A 103 3.83 5.39 7.58
N GLY A 104 3.98 4.50 8.56
CA GLY A 104 3.08 3.36 8.73
C GLY A 104 3.37 2.21 7.75
N GLY A 105 2.76 1.06 8.03
CA GLY A 105 2.80 -0.13 7.19
C GLY A 105 1.82 -0.03 6.03
N LEU A 106 2.08 -0.79 4.97
CA LEU A 106 1.13 -0.95 3.87
C LEU A 106 0.15 -2.06 4.19
N ILE A 107 -1.11 -1.69 4.35
CA ILE A 107 -2.20 -2.59 4.68
C ILE A 107 -3.20 -2.55 3.53
N ASP A 108 -3.84 -3.69 3.28
CA ASP A 108 -4.87 -3.80 2.28
C ASP A 108 -6.18 -3.21 2.81
N GLY A 109 -7.13 -2.98 1.92
CA GLY A 109 -8.41 -2.41 2.27
C GLY A 109 -9.33 -2.34 1.07
N PHE A 110 -10.52 -1.78 1.30
CA PHE A 110 -11.53 -1.57 0.28
C PHE A 110 -11.92 -0.10 0.24
N LEU A 111 -11.99 0.47 -0.95
CA LEU A 111 -12.55 1.80 -1.15
C LEU A 111 -14.06 1.68 -1.02
N VAL A 112 -14.65 2.37 -0.05
CA VAL A 112 -16.09 2.33 0.21
C VAL A 112 -16.81 3.44 -0.55
N GLU A 113 -16.21 4.63 -0.58
CA GLU A 113 -16.85 5.82 -1.15
C GLU A 113 -15.81 6.85 -1.63
N ARG A 114 -16.17 7.65 -2.63
CA ARG A 114 -15.42 8.82 -3.10
C ARG A 114 -16.15 10.10 -2.66
N LEU A 115 -15.43 11.03 -2.05
CA LEU A 115 -15.98 12.24 -1.43
C LEU A 115 -15.30 13.50 -1.96
N ALA A 116 -16.04 14.60 -2.01
CA ALA A 116 -15.49 15.92 -2.34
C ALA A 116 -14.55 16.43 -1.24
N GLU A 117 -14.93 16.23 0.02
CA GLU A 117 -14.24 16.72 1.20
C GLU A 117 -14.24 15.67 2.32
N SER A 118 -13.37 15.85 3.32
CA SER A 118 -13.26 14.95 4.48
C SER A 118 -13.52 15.75 5.75
N ASP A 119 -14.30 15.18 6.68
CA ASP A 119 -14.54 15.76 8.01
C ASP A 119 -13.29 15.75 8.90
N TYR A 120 -12.27 14.97 8.54
CA TYR A 120 -10.98 14.97 9.24
C TYR A 120 -10.18 16.23 8.89
N SER A 121 -9.97 17.08 9.90
CA SER A 121 -9.25 18.36 9.78
C SER A 121 -7.73 18.25 9.62
N GLY A 122 -7.18 17.05 9.76
CA GLY A 122 -5.74 16.82 9.66
C GLY A 122 -5.28 16.46 8.23
N PRO A 123 -3.97 16.34 8.01
CA PRO A 123 -3.43 15.95 6.72
C PRO A 123 -3.78 14.49 6.40
N LEU A 124 -4.39 14.27 5.24
CA LEU A 124 -4.69 12.94 4.72
C LEU A 124 -3.42 12.23 4.25
N ALA A 125 -3.37 10.92 4.45
CA ALA A 125 -2.40 10.08 3.76
C ALA A 125 -2.86 9.87 2.32
N ALA A 126 -1.94 9.76 1.38
CA ALA A 126 -2.30 9.40 0.00
C ALA A 126 -2.66 7.91 -0.10
N LEU A 127 -3.66 7.59 -0.92
CA LEU A 127 -3.93 6.23 -1.37
C LEU A 127 -2.65 5.67 -2.01
N ALA A 128 -2.14 4.54 -1.54
CA ALA A 128 -0.84 4.05 -1.99
C ALA A 128 -0.95 3.37 -3.36
N GLN A 129 -1.99 2.59 -3.57
CA GLN A 129 -2.20 1.79 -4.78
C GLN A 129 -3.66 1.29 -4.87
N VAL A 130 -4.20 1.21 -6.08
CA VAL A 130 -5.35 0.35 -6.40
C VAL A 130 -4.81 -1.02 -6.83
N VAL A 131 -5.22 -2.09 -6.15
CA VAL A 131 -4.68 -3.45 -6.38
C VAL A 131 -5.29 -4.07 -7.63
N SER A 132 -6.58 -3.83 -7.84
CA SER A 132 -7.38 -4.26 -8.99
C SER A 132 -8.45 -3.21 -9.23
N PRO A 133 -8.69 -2.76 -10.48
CA PRO A 133 -9.78 -1.84 -10.78
C PRO A 133 -11.15 -2.52 -10.68
N GLU A 134 -11.20 -3.86 -10.63
CA GLU A 134 -12.45 -4.60 -10.47
C GLU A 134 -13.08 -4.38 -9.08
N PRO A 135 -14.35 -3.90 -9.02
CA PRO A 135 -15.10 -3.83 -7.78
C PRO A 135 -15.45 -5.24 -7.29
N VAL A 136 -15.05 -5.56 -6.07
CA VAL A 136 -15.30 -6.87 -5.44
C VAL A 136 -16.09 -6.77 -4.14
N LEU A 137 -16.33 -5.54 -3.69
CA LEU A 137 -17.16 -5.22 -2.53
C LEU A 137 -18.30 -4.31 -3.01
N ASP A 138 -19.43 -4.91 -3.35
CA ASP A 138 -20.64 -4.16 -3.65
C ASP A 138 -21.36 -3.70 -2.35
N GLU A 139 -22.38 -2.85 -2.53
CA GLU A 139 -23.14 -2.27 -1.42
C GLU A 139 -23.91 -3.32 -0.62
N GLU A 140 -24.45 -4.34 -1.29
CA GLU A 140 -25.21 -5.42 -0.64
C GLU A 140 -24.31 -6.26 0.25
N LEU A 141 -23.13 -6.67 -0.24
CA LEU A 141 -22.14 -7.41 0.51
C LEU A 141 -21.59 -6.59 1.68
N LEU A 142 -21.33 -5.29 1.47
CA LEU A 142 -20.91 -4.39 2.54
C LEU A 142 -21.98 -4.31 3.65
N GLY A 143 -23.24 -4.12 3.28
CA GLY A 143 -24.36 -4.06 4.20
C GLY A 143 -24.55 -5.38 4.98
N LEU A 144 -24.48 -6.51 4.29
CA LEU A 144 -24.56 -7.84 4.89
C LEU A 144 -23.41 -8.07 5.87
N ALA A 145 -22.17 -7.79 5.45
CA ALA A 145 -21.00 -7.98 6.28
C ALA A 145 -21.03 -7.09 7.53
N ARG A 146 -21.53 -5.85 7.40
CA ARG A 146 -21.77 -4.94 8.53
C ARG A 146 -22.80 -5.51 9.50
N ALA A 147 -23.95 -5.98 8.99
CA ALA A 147 -24.98 -6.58 9.84
C ALA A 147 -24.48 -7.83 10.60
N VAL A 148 -23.63 -8.65 9.96
CA VAL A 148 -22.98 -9.79 10.62
C VAL A 148 -22.00 -9.31 11.70
N ALA A 149 -21.12 -8.36 11.41
CA ALA A 149 -20.16 -7.82 12.37
C ALA A 149 -20.90 -7.27 13.62
N ASP A 150 -21.93 -6.45 13.40
CA ASP A 150 -22.72 -5.84 14.47
C ASP A 150 -23.46 -6.90 15.32
N ARG A 151 -24.03 -7.92 14.67
CA ARG A 151 -24.75 -9.01 15.36
C ARG A 151 -23.85 -9.84 16.28
N TYR A 152 -22.60 -10.05 15.88
CA TYR A 152 -21.66 -10.91 16.59
C TYR A 152 -20.60 -10.12 17.38
N ALA A 153 -20.75 -8.80 17.49
CA ALA A 153 -19.75 -7.91 18.10
C ALA A 153 -18.33 -8.12 17.55
N GLY A 154 -18.24 -8.43 16.24
CA GLY A 154 -17.00 -8.56 15.49
C GLY A 154 -16.63 -7.28 14.75
N SER A 155 -15.52 -7.29 14.01
CA SER A 155 -15.16 -6.18 13.12
C SER A 155 -15.61 -6.45 11.69
N LEU A 156 -15.98 -5.42 10.95
CA LEU A 156 -16.31 -5.55 9.53
C LEU A 156 -15.13 -6.11 8.72
N ALA A 157 -13.90 -5.73 9.07
CA ALA A 157 -12.70 -6.24 8.42
C ALA A 157 -12.59 -7.77 8.55
N ASP A 158 -12.80 -8.34 9.74
CA ASP A 158 -12.75 -9.79 9.94
C ASP A 158 -13.80 -10.53 9.12
N VAL A 159 -15.02 -9.99 9.06
CA VAL A 159 -16.11 -10.59 8.25
C VAL A 159 -15.75 -10.55 6.77
N LEU A 160 -15.22 -9.44 6.27
CA LEU A 160 -14.86 -9.31 4.86
C LEU A 160 -13.64 -10.14 4.46
N GLN A 161 -12.70 -10.42 5.36
CA GLN A 161 -11.61 -11.37 5.10
C GLN A 161 -12.12 -12.79 4.84
N LEU A 162 -13.25 -13.16 5.46
CA LEU A 162 -13.91 -14.45 5.23
C LEU A 162 -14.80 -14.43 3.98
N ALA A 163 -15.43 -13.30 3.68
CA ALA A 163 -16.36 -13.16 2.56
C ALA A 163 -15.66 -12.95 1.21
N VAL A 164 -14.53 -12.22 1.19
CA VAL A 164 -13.83 -11.85 -0.04
C VAL A 164 -12.44 -12.50 -0.06
N PRO A 165 -12.18 -13.46 -0.96
CA PRO A 165 -10.89 -14.13 -1.05
C PRO A 165 -9.72 -13.15 -1.23
N PRO A 166 -8.56 -13.42 -0.61
CA PRO A 166 -7.38 -12.57 -0.76
C PRO A 166 -6.89 -12.61 -2.21
N ARG A 167 -6.48 -11.46 -2.74
CA ARG A 167 -5.86 -11.38 -4.06
C ARG A 167 -4.35 -11.63 -3.94
N ASN A 168 -3.91 -12.81 -4.34
CA ASN A 168 -2.48 -13.14 -4.42
C ASN A 168 -1.92 -12.71 -5.79
N ALA A 169 -1.39 -11.49 -5.87
CA ALA A 169 -0.57 -11.07 -7.02
C ALA A 169 0.91 -11.29 -6.67
N ARG A 170 1.59 -12.21 -7.36
CA ARG A 170 3.06 -12.33 -7.35
C ARG A 170 3.68 -11.34 -8.35
#